data_AF-A0A3S0F2S2-F1
#
_entry.id   AF-A0A3S0F2S2-F1
#
_cell.length_a   1.000
_cell.length_b   1.000
_cell.length_c   1.000
_cell.angle_alpha   90.00
_cell.angle_beta   90.00
_cell.angle_gamma   90.00
#
_symmetry.space_group_name_H-M   'P 1'
#
loop_
_entity.id
_entity.type
_entity.pdbx_description
1 polymer ?
#
loop_
_entity_poly.entity_id
_entity_poly.type
_entity_poly.pdbx_seq_one_letter_code
_entity_poly.pdbx_strand_id
1 'polypeptide(L)'
;MPEHPAAAWARQAALTPTDIDCTTTVMLKILDGKCKMNPQEKEIIAVIYDVVKDRPGHILDDTDHRLIALARQGMDDALVERIYEQRLIAETMISRPVMKAYKAMLRASGVLATAQSEHSTEDI
;
A
#
# COMPACT_ATOMS: atom_id res chain seq x y z
N MET A 1 -21.46 12.40 -2.96
CA MET A 1 -20.28 12.32 -3.85
C MET A 1 -20.25 10.94 -4.46
N PRO A 2 -19.92 10.80 -5.76
CA PRO A 2 -19.73 9.47 -6.35
C PRO A 2 -18.57 8.77 -5.63
N GLU A 3 -18.66 7.46 -5.53
CA GLU A 3 -17.63 6.64 -4.94
C GLU A 3 -16.34 6.66 -5.76
N HIS A 4 -15.18 6.63 -5.09
CA HIS A 4 -13.89 6.53 -5.75
C HIS A 4 -13.77 5.18 -6.50
N PRO A 5 -13.42 5.14 -7.80
CA PRO A 5 -13.38 3.91 -8.60
C PRO A 5 -12.55 2.77 -7.98
N ALA A 6 -11.42 3.10 -7.35
CA ALA A 6 -10.59 2.13 -6.65
C ALA A 6 -11.31 1.42 -5.48
N ALA A 7 -12.26 2.08 -4.81
CA ALA A 7 -13.03 1.46 -3.73
C ALA A 7 -14.01 0.41 -4.27
N ALA A 8 -14.72 0.75 -5.35
CA ALA A 8 -15.62 -0.17 -6.05
C ALA A 8 -14.86 -1.39 -6.57
N TRP A 9 -13.68 -1.17 -7.17
CA TRP A 9 -12.80 -2.25 -7.60
C TRP A 9 -12.35 -3.14 -6.43
N ALA A 10 -11.84 -2.55 -5.33
CA ALA A 10 -11.30 -3.31 -4.20
C ALA A 10 -12.34 -4.20 -3.50
N ARG A 11 -13.63 -3.82 -3.55
CA ARG A 11 -14.72 -4.67 -3.03
C ARG A 11 -15.02 -5.89 -3.90
N GLN A 12 -14.81 -5.78 -5.21
CA GLN A 12 -15.13 -6.85 -6.16
C GLN A 12 -13.92 -7.73 -6.47
N ALA A 13 -12.71 -7.18 -6.35
CA ALA A 13 -11.48 -7.90 -6.61
C ALA A 13 -11.29 -9.07 -5.63
N ALA A 14 -10.98 -10.24 -6.18
CA ALA A 14 -10.61 -11.44 -5.42
C ALA A 14 -9.16 -11.34 -4.92
N LEU A 15 -8.92 -10.37 -4.03
CA LEU A 15 -7.61 -10.14 -3.42
C LEU A 15 -7.26 -11.28 -2.46
N THR A 16 -6.03 -11.78 -2.59
CA THR A 16 -5.48 -12.79 -1.68
C THR A 16 -5.02 -12.14 -0.37
N PRO A 17 -4.83 -12.91 0.73
CA PRO A 17 -4.26 -12.37 1.96
C PRO A 17 -2.88 -11.71 1.74
N THR A 18 -2.07 -12.24 0.82
CA THR A 18 -0.80 -11.62 0.41
C THR A 18 -1.01 -10.23 -0.22
N ASP A 19 -2.06 -10.03 -1.00
CA ASP A 19 -2.39 -8.71 -1.57
C ASP A 19 -2.82 -7.73 -0.48
N ILE A 20 -3.49 -8.21 0.57
CA ILE A 20 -3.82 -7.41 1.76
C ILE A 20 -2.54 -6.98 2.48
N ASP A 21 -1.63 -7.91 2.75
CA ASP A 21 -0.32 -7.60 3.36
C ASP A 21 0.46 -6.58 2.51
N CYS A 22 0.45 -6.73 1.18
CA CYS A 22 1.09 -5.78 0.28
C CYS A 22 0.44 -4.39 0.37
N THR A 23 -0.89 -4.32 0.38
CA THR A 23 -1.64 -3.06 0.52
C THR A 23 -1.28 -2.37 1.84
N THR A 24 -1.31 -3.10 2.95
CA THR A 24 -0.99 -2.60 4.30
C THR A 24 0.46 -2.14 4.38
N THR A 25 1.39 -2.88 3.77
CA THR A 25 2.81 -2.48 3.71
C THR A 25 3.01 -1.19 2.93
N VAL A 26 2.31 -1.01 1.80
CA VAL A 26 2.38 0.25 1.06
C VAL A 26 1.76 1.39 1.88
N MET A 27 0.69 1.14 2.65
CA MET A 27 0.11 2.14 3.54
C MET A 27 1.11 2.59 4.63
N LEU A 28 1.86 1.65 5.24
CA LEU A 28 2.94 1.99 6.17
C LEU A 28 4.02 2.87 5.51
N LYS A 29 4.41 2.55 4.27
CA LYS A 29 5.35 3.38 3.48
C LYS A 29 4.81 4.76 3.14
N ILE A 30 3.48 4.91 3.03
CA ILE A 30 2.86 6.21 2.77
C ILE A 30 2.96 7.07 4.03
N LEU A 31 2.65 6.49 5.20
CA LEU A 31 2.68 7.19 6.48
C LEU A 31 4.08 7.66 6.89
N ASP A 32 5.13 6.89 6.62
CA ASP A 32 6.51 7.28 6.94
C ASP A 32 7.24 8.01 5.80
N GLY A 33 6.53 8.32 4.71
CA GLY A 33 7.06 9.05 3.57
C GLY A 33 8.04 8.27 2.68
N LYS A 34 8.22 6.96 2.86
CA LYS A 34 9.13 6.14 2.01
C LYS A 34 8.48 5.63 0.72
N CYS A 35 7.19 5.85 0.51
CA CYS A 35 6.50 5.47 -0.72
C CYS A 35 6.85 6.41 -1.89
N LYS A 36 7.39 5.84 -2.98
CA LYS A 36 7.80 6.55 -4.21
C LYS A 36 6.70 6.68 -5.27
N MET A 37 5.50 6.15 -5.01
CA MET A 37 4.34 6.35 -5.88
C MET A 37 4.01 7.83 -6.00
N ASN A 38 3.40 8.26 -7.11
CA ASN A 38 2.94 9.64 -7.24
C ASN A 38 1.75 9.91 -6.28
N PRO A 39 1.36 11.18 -6.02
CA PRO A 39 0.29 11.49 -5.07
C PRO A 39 -1.05 10.80 -5.38
N GLN A 40 -1.42 10.71 -6.66
CA GLN A 40 -2.65 10.06 -7.10
C GLN A 40 -2.63 8.54 -6.80
N GLU A 41 -1.52 7.87 -7.09
CA GLU A 41 -1.34 6.45 -6.77
C GLU A 41 -1.37 6.20 -5.25
N LYS A 42 -0.80 7.10 -4.44
CA LYS A 42 -0.86 7.00 -2.97
C LYS A 42 -2.31 7.12 -2.47
N GLU A 43 -3.09 8.05 -3.04
CA GLU A 43 -4.51 8.21 -2.73
C GLU A 43 -5.29 6.93 -3.10
N ILE A 44 -5.04 6.36 -4.28
CA ILE A 44 -5.64 5.10 -4.72
C ILE A 44 -5.33 3.97 -3.73
N ILE A 45 -4.08 3.82 -3.28
CA ILE A 45 -3.71 2.80 -2.29
C ILE A 45 -4.41 3.05 -0.95
N ALA A 46 -4.49 4.30 -0.47
CA ALA A 46 -5.18 4.61 0.77
C ALA A 46 -6.68 4.24 0.69
N VAL A 47 -7.31 4.48 -0.47
CA VAL A 47 -8.70 4.08 -0.73
C VAL A 47 -8.85 2.55 -0.75
N ILE A 48 -7.95 1.82 -1.41
CA ILE A 48 -7.96 0.35 -1.43
C ILE A 48 -7.79 -0.18 -0.01
N TYR A 49 -6.81 0.35 0.74
CA TYR A 49 -6.55 -0.01 2.13
C TYR A 49 -7.80 0.14 2.98
N ASP A 50 -8.51 1.27 2.89
CA ASP A 50 -9.72 1.51 3.67
C ASP A 50 -10.83 0.49 3.40
N VAL A 51 -10.88 -0.10 2.22
CA VAL A 51 -11.85 -1.15 1.85
C VAL A 51 -11.43 -2.54 2.32
N VAL A 52 -10.14 -2.80 2.46
CA VAL A 52 -9.61 -4.16 2.67
C VAL A 52 -9.00 -4.39 4.06
N LYS A 53 -8.83 -3.34 4.87
CA LYS A 53 -8.19 -3.40 6.20
C LYS A 53 -8.85 -4.36 7.21
N ASP A 54 -10.11 -4.74 6.99
CA ASP A 54 -10.83 -5.69 7.85
C ASP A 54 -10.78 -7.14 7.29
N ARG A 55 -10.02 -7.36 6.20
CA ARG A 55 -9.78 -8.70 5.63
C ARG A 55 -8.46 -9.25 6.17
N PRO A 56 -8.35 -10.56 6.40
CA PRO A 56 -7.13 -11.14 6.94
C PRO A 56 -5.97 -11.09 5.93
N GLY A 57 -4.80 -10.64 6.39
CA GLY A 57 -3.50 -10.89 5.77
C GLY A 57 -2.90 -12.24 6.20
N HIS A 58 -1.70 -12.56 5.69
CA HIS A 58 -0.90 -13.67 6.21
C HIS A 58 0.10 -13.23 7.28
N ILE A 59 0.60 -12.00 7.19
CA ILE A 59 1.71 -11.50 8.00
C ILE A 59 1.24 -10.38 8.93
N LEU A 60 0.46 -9.44 8.39
CA LEU A 60 0.02 -8.25 9.12
C LEU A 60 -1.40 -8.48 9.66
N ASP A 61 -1.63 -8.04 10.90
CA ASP A 61 -2.84 -8.32 11.67
C ASP A 61 -3.54 -7.05 12.18
N ASP A 62 -4.59 -7.23 12.99
CA ASP A 62 -5.38 -6.14 13.56
C ASP A 62 -4.55 -5.12 14.37
N THR A 63 -3.38 -5.51 14.89
CA THR A 63 -2.43 -4.61 15.57
C THR A 63 -1.79 -3.64 14.59
N ASP A 64 -1.43 -4.10 13.39
CA ASP A 64 -0.93 -3.25 12.31
C ASP A 64 -1.99 -2.26 11.86
N HIS A 65 -3.23 -2.72 11.70
CA HIS A 65 -4.35 -1.87 11.31
C HIS A 65 -4.67 -0.82 12.37
N ARG A 66 -4.58 -1.16 13.66
CA ARG A 66 -4.71 -0.19 14.76
C ARG A 66 -3.57 0.83 14.77
N LEU A 67 -2.33 0.40 14.51
CA LEU A 67 -1.19 1.31 14.42
C LEU A 67 -1.36 2.33 13.28
N ILE A 68 -1.79 1.86 12.11
CA ILE A 68 -2.12 2.74 10.97
C ILE A 68 -3.26 3.70 11.31
N ALA A 69 -4.31 3.23 11.99
CA ALA A 69 -5.43 4.07 12.38
C ALA A 69 -5.03 5.18 13.35
N LEU A 70 -4.12 4.90 14.29
CA LEU A 70 -3.55 5.91 15.20
C LEU A 70 -2.71 6.92 14.42
N ALA A 71 -1.79 6.47 13.57
CA ALA A 71 -0.92 7.36 12.79
C ALA A 71 -1.71 8.31 11.87
N ARG A 72 -2.86 7.88 11.32
CA ARG A 72 -3.74 8.74 10.52
C ARG A 72 -4.44 9.85 11.30
N GLN A 73 -4.55 9.73 12.63
CA GLN A 73 -5.13 10.78 13.49
C GLN A 73 -4.10 11.85 13.86
N GLY A 74 -2.81 11.55 13.67
CA GLY A 74 -1.68 12.40 14.02
C GLY A 74 -0.48 11.54 14.36
N MET A 75 0.72 12.07 14.11
CA MET A 75 1.97 11.37 14.42
C MET A 75 2.78 12.23 15.38
N ASP A 76 3.07 11.67 16.55
CA ASP A 76 4.15 12.12 17.43
C ASP A 76 5.44 11.34 17.13
N ASP A 77 6.55 11.74 17.75
CA ASP A 77 7.85 11.12 17.50
C ASP A 77 7.85 9.60 17.79
N ALA A 78 7.11 9.17 18.81
CA ALA A 78 6.98 7.76 19.17
C ALA A 78 6.22 6.96 18.10
N LEU A 79 5.13 7.51 17.55
CA LEU A 79 4.39 6.88 16.45
C LEU A 79 5.18 6.86 15.15
N VAL A 80 5.99 7.90 14.87
CA VAL A 80 6.91 7.91 13.72
C VAL A 80 7.88 6.73 13.80
N GLU A 81 8.52 6.54 14.96
CA GLU A 81 9.47 5.44 15.17
C GLU A 81 8.78 4.08 15.02
N ARG A 82 7.61 3.89 15.63
CA ARG A 82 6.84 2.64 15.54
C ARG A 82 6.39 2.30 14.12
N ILE A 83 5.91 3.28 13.35
CA ILE A 83 5.55 3.07 11.94
C ILE A 83 6.79 2.68 11.12
N TYR A 84 7.92 3.34 11.37
CA TYR A 84 9.18 3.02 10.70
C TYR A 84 9.62 1.57 10.97
N GLU A 85 9.62 1.15 12.23
CA GLU A 85 9.96 -0.22 12.64
C GLU A 85 9.01 -1.23 11.99
N GLN A 86 7.70 -0.99 12.08
CA GLN A 86 6.72 -1.89 11.53
C GLN A 86 6.83 -2.02 10.01
N ARG A 87 7.11 -0.92 9.30
CA ARG A 87 7.40 -0.95 7.86
C ARG A 87 8.63 -1.81 7.55
N LEU A 88 9.70 -1.72 8.34
CA LEU A 88 10.90 -2.53 8.12
C LEU A 88 10.64 -4.02 8.31
N ILE A 89 9.85 -4.40 9.32
CA ILE A 89 9.43 -5.78 9.54
C ILE A 89 8.63 -6.26 8.32
N ALA A 90 7.63 -5.49 7.90
CA ALA A 90 6.80 -5.81 6.74
C ALA A 90 7.63 -5.97 5.45
N GLU A 91 8.58 -5.06 5.18
CA GLU A 91 9.47 -5.14 4.01
C GLU A 91 10.47 -6.31 4.07
N THR A 92 10.78 -6.80 5.26
CA THR A 92 11.62 -7.99 5.44
C THR A 92 10.82 -9.26 5.12
N MET A 93 9.55 -9.30 5.52
CA MET A 93 8.67 -10.44 5.31
C MET A 93 8.09 -10.51 3.90
N ILE A 94 7.81 -9.35 3.28
CA ILE A 94 7.27 -9.27 1.92
C ILE A 94 8.40 -9.06 0.93
N SER A 95 8.73 -10.14 0.22
CA SER A 95 9.79 -10.12 -0.79
C SER A 95 9.51 -9.13 -1.94
N ARG A 96 10.58 -8.61 -2.55
CA ARG A 96 10.49 -7.73 -3.73
C ARG A 96 9.71 -8.35 -4.90
N PRO A 97 9.86 -9.65 -5.23
CA PRO A 97 9.04 -10.30 -6.26
C PRO A 97 7.53 -10.25 -5.97
N VAL A 98 7.12 -10.50 -4.71
CA VAL A 98 5.71 -10.45 -4.30
C VAL A 98 5.15 -9.04 -4.48
N MET A 99 5.84 -8.02 -3.96
CA MET A 99 5.44 -6.62 -4.12
C MET A 99 5.40 -6.18 -5.60
N LYS A 100 6.31 -6.71 -6.44
CA LYS A 100 6.31 -6.45 -7.88
C LYS A 100 5.09 -7.05 -8.56
N ALA A 101 4.74 -8.31 -8.25
CA ALA A 101 3.57 -8.99 -8.79
C ALA A 101 2.26 -8.28 -8.38
N TYR A 102 2.14 -7.89 -7.10
CA TYR A 102 1.01 -7.11 -6.60
C TYR A 102 0.80 -5.80 -7.40
N LYS A 103 1.86 -5.00 -7.55
CA LYS A 103 1.79 -3.76 -8.35
C LYS A 103 1.48 -4.01 -9.83
N ALA A 104 1.97 -5.12 -10.40
CA ALA A 104 1.65 -5.48 -11.78
C ALA A 104 0.16 -5.83 -11.93
N MET A 105 -0.42 -6.55 -10.98
CA MET A 105 -1.85 -6.85 -10.95
C MET A 105 -2.71 -5.58 -10.85
N LEU A 106 -2.34 -4.62 -9.99
CA LEU A 106 -3.04 -3.34 -9.91
C LEU A 106 -3.01 -2.54 -11.22
N ARG A 107 -1.90 -2.64 -11.98
CA ARG A 107 -1.78 -1.99 -13.28
C ARG A 107 -2.56 -2.70 -14.37
N ALA A 108 -2.51 -4.03 -14.40
CA ALA A 108 -3.26 -4.84 -15.34
C ALA A 108 -4.78 -4.67 -15.17
N SER A 109 -5.24 -4.40 -13.95
CA SER A 109 -6.64 -4.08 -13.66
C SER A 109 -7.02 -2.61 -13.92
N GLY A 110 -6.08 -1.77 -14.35
CA GLY A 110 -6.32 -0.35 -14.63
C GLY A 110 -6.51 0.52 -13.39
N VAL A 111 -6.26 -0.02 -12.19
CA VAL A 111 -6.43 0.68 -10.92
C VAL A 111 -5.28 1.65 -10.69
N LEU A 112 -4.06 1.22 -11.02
CA LEU A 112 -2.89 2.10 -11.11
C LEU A 112 -2.55 2.34 -12.58
N ALA A 113 -2.00 3.51 -12.88
CA ALA A 113 -1.47 3.79 -14.20
C ALA A 113 -0.38 2.77 -14.56
N THR A 114 -0.36 2.33 -15.82
CA THR A 114 0.80 1.62 -16.35
C THR A 114 2.00 2.51 -16.15
N ALA A 115 3.09 1.96 -15.59
CA ALA A 115 4.31 2.72 -15.50
C ALA A 115 4.69 3.09 -16.94
N GLN A 116 4.61 4.38 -17.30
CA GLN A 116 5.37 4.86 -18.44
C GLN A 116 6.81 4.45 -18.13
N SER A 117 7.41 3.66 -19.02
CA SER A 117 8.81 3.30 -18.92
C SER A 117 9.59 4.58 -18.65
N GLU A 118 10.14 4.73 -17.45
CA GLU A 118 11.21 5.68 -17.21
C GLU A 118 12.31 5.26 -18.18
N HIS A 119 12.38 5.99 -19.29
CA HIS A 119 13.48 5.93 -20.20
C HIS A 119 14.68 6.42 -19.38
N SER A 120 15.53 5.50 -18.94
CA SER A 120 16.90 5.86 -18.64
C SER A 120 17.53 6.31 -19.96
N THR A 121 17.39 7.60 -20.28
CA THR A 121 18.40 8.31 -21.05
C THR A 121 19.67 8.32 -20.20
N GLU A 122 20.51 7.31 -20.37
CA GLU A 122 21.95 7.50 -20.28
C GLU A 122 22.43 7.75 -21.71
N ASP A 123 22.40 9.03 -22.11
CA ASP A 123 23.17 9.54 -23.23
C ASP A 123 24.47 10.16 -22.68
N ILE A 124 25.55 9.82 -23.40
CA ILE A 124 26.97 10.25 -23.33
C ILE A 124 27.91 9.34 -22.51
#